data_AF-A0A534JYN1-F1
#
_entry.id   AF-A0A534JYN1-F1
#
_cell.length_a   1.000
_cell.length_b   1.000
_cell.length_c   1.000
_cell.angle_alpha   90.00
_cell.angle_beta   90.00
_cell.angle_gamma   90.00
#
_symmetry.space_group_name_H-M   'P 1'
#
loop_
_entity.id
_entity.type
_entity.pdbx_description
1 polymer ?
#
loop_
_entity_poly.entity_id
_entity_poly.type
_entity_poly.pdbx_seq_one_letter_code
_entity_poly.pdbx_strand_id
1 'polypeptide(L)'
;MRGDPGSVDRWMERESRNLNAGLVTARKRLADLLRETTPMCRTRDGTEWPIDREALARIAAACRPGEAEDLRLPIALHFSSELEDACYITDALAAEVLRRVESFGPAFPFREGRMVLPASLGVDLVSRFKGAIQQVFL
;
A
#
# COMPACT_ATOMS: atom_id res chain seq x y z
N MET A 1 20.23 22.28 -32.40
CA MET A 1 19.59 20.98 -32.12
C MET A 1 18.69 21.18 -30.90
N ARG A 2 17.41 21.54 -31.10
CA ARG A 2 16.44 21.77 -30.01
C ARG A 2 15.80 20.43 -29.66
N GLY A 3 15.86 20.04 -28.38
CA GLY A 3 15.20 18.84 -27.86
C GLY A 3 13.68 18.99 -27.95
N ASP A 4 13.05 17.98 -28.52
CA ASP A 4 11.60 17.92 -28.75
C ASP A 4 10.89 17.68 -27.40
N PRO A 5 9.99 18.57 -26.92
CA PRO A 5 9.33 18.44 -25.61
C PRO A 5 8.64 17.09 -25.39
N GLY A 6 8.09 16.49 -26.46
CA GLY A 6 7.42 15.19 -26.41
C GLY A 6 8.35 13.97 -26.30
N SER A 7 9.67 14.15 -26.32
CA SER A 7 10.65 13.07 -26.07
C SER A 7 10.94 12.90 -24.58
N VAL A 8 10.92 14.00 -23.81
CA VAL A 8 11.10 13.98 -22.35
C VAL A 8 9.87 13.39 -21.67
N ASP A 9 8.65 13.79 -22.09
CA ASP A 9 7.40 13.27 -21.52
C ASP A 9 7.24 11.76 -21.77
N ARG A 10 7.58 11.28 -22.98
CA ARG A 10 7.55 9.84 -23.29
C ARG A 10 8.64 9.04 -22.59
N TRP A 11 9.79 9.65 -22.32
CA TRP A 11 10.86 9.02 -21.54
C TRP A 11 10.48 8.96 -20.04
N MET A 12 9.95 10.05 -19.49
CA MET A 12 9.40 10.11 -18.11
C MET A 12 8.25 9.13 -17.90
N GLU A 13 7.30 9.01 -18.83
CA GLU A 13 6.22 8.02 -18.76
C GLU A 13 6.71 6.57 -18.86
N ARG A 14 7.83 6.33 -19.55
CA ARG A 14 8.42 4.99 -19.69
C ARG A 14 9.23 4.62 -18.45
N GLU A 15 9.95 5.57 -17.88
CA GLU A 15 10.68 5.38 -16.62
C GLU A 15 9.75 5.31 -15.40
N SER A 16 8.67 6.08 -15.38
CA SER A 16 7.59 5.94 -14.38
C SER A 16 6.85 4.59 -14.51
N ARG A 17 6.72 4.05 -15.73
CA ARG A 17 6.19 2.69 -15.97
C ARG A 17 7.10 1.60 -15.42
N ASN A 18 8.42 1.76 -15.56
CA ASN A 18 9.41 0.82 -15.03
C ASN A 18 9.49 0.86 -13.50
N LEU A 19 9.47 2.06 -12.89
CA LEU A 19 9.47 2.24 -11.43
C LEU A 19 8.24 1.61 -10.75
N ASN A 20 7.11 1.56 -11.47
CA ASN A 20 5.84 1.10 -10.93
C ASN A 20 5.35 -0.23 -11.53
N ALA A 21 6.19 -0.98 -12.23
CA ALA A 21 5.81 -2.27 -12.83
C ALA A 21 5.40 -3.30 -11.77
N GLY A 22 6.10 -3.29 -10.63
CA GLY A 22 5.80 -4.12 -9.45
C GLY A 22 4.62 -3.65 -8.60
N LEU A 23 3.95 -2.53 -8.93
CA LEU A 23 2.80 -2.07 -8.13
C LEU A 23 1.57 -2.94 -8.38
N VAL A 24 0.88 -3.32 -7.30
CA VAL A 24 -0.43 -3.96 -7.40
C VAL A 24 -1.47 -2.94 -7.85
N THR A 25 -1.94 -3.06 -9.08
CA THR A 25 -3.01 -2.22 -9.65
C THR A 25 -4.38 -2.86 -9.48
N ALA A 26 -4.46 -4.19 -9.54
CA ALA A 26 -5.69 -4.95 -9.35
C ALA A 26 -5.85 -5.37 -7.87
N ARG A 27 -6.04 -4.37 -7.00
CA ARG A 27 -6.25 -4.60 -5.56
C ARG A 27 -7.58 -5.31 -5.28
N LYS A 28 -7.55 -6.34 -4.44
CA LYS A 28 -8.72 -7.14 -4.03
C LYS A 28 -9.22 -6.71 -2.65
N ARG A 29 -10.50 -6.97 -2.38
CA ARG A 29 -11.10 -6.73 -1.05
C ARG A 29 -10.55 -7.76 -0.05
N LEU A 30 -10.37 -7.38 1.21
CA LEU A 30 -9.89 -8.26 2.27
C LEU A 30 -10.82 -9.49 2.42
N ALA A 31 -12.14 -9.28 2.41
CA ALA A 31 -13.13 -10.35 2.49
C ALA A 31 -12.98 -11.40 1.37
N ASP A 32 -12.57 -10.99 0.17
CA ASP A 32 -12.33 -11.91 -0.94
C ASP A 32 -11.02 -12.68 -0.76
N LEU A 33 -9.95 -11.98 -0.38
CA LEU A 33 -8.63 -12.58 -0.11
C LEU A 33 -8.67 -13.63 1.01
N LEU A 34 -9.49 -13.41 2.05
CA LEU A 34 -9.67 -14.37 3.15
C LEU A 34 -10.31 -15.69 2.69
N ARG A 35 -11.05 -15.70 1.57
CA ARG A 35 -11.68 -16.89 1.00
C ARG A 35 -10.75 -17.64 0.04
N GLU A 36 -9.64 -17.04 -0.37
CA GLU A 36 -8.70 -17.65 -1.30
C GLU A 36 -7.82 -18.70 -0.59
N THR A 37 -7.67 -19.88 -1.21
CA THR A 37 -6.74 -20.92 -0.74
C THR A 37 -5.29 -20.42 -0.71
N THR A 38 -4.92 -19.61 -1.71
CA THR A 38 -3.60 -18.99 -1.83
C THR A 38 -3.80 -17.51 -2.13
N PRO A 39 -3.91 -16.65 -1.09
CA PRO A 39 -4.23 -15.25 -1.29
C PRO A 39 -3.14 -14.53 -2.08
N MET A 40 -3.55 -13.88 -3.16
CA MET A 40 -2.64 -13.10 -3.99
C MET A 40 -3.33 -11.95 -4.71
N CYS A 41 -2.56 -10.95 -5.08
CA CYS A 41 -2.94 -9.97 -6.09
C CYS A 41 -2.04 -10.10 -7.33
N ARG A 42 -2.25 -9.23 -8.32
CA ARG A 42 -1.37 -9.11 -9.47
C ARG A 42 -0.83 -7.69 -9.58
N THR A 43 0.47 -7.59 -9.84
CA THR A 43 1.16 -6.34 -10.17
C THR A 43 0.76 -5.84 -11.55
N ARG A 44 1.14 -4.61 -11.88
CA ARG A 44 0.84 -3.98 -13.18
C ARG A 44 1.42 -4.77 -14.34
N ASP A 45 2.59 -5.39 -14.16
CA ASP A 45 3.22 -6.26 -15.16
C ASP A 45 2.65 -7.69 -15.21
N GLY A 46 1.63 -7.99 -14.39
CA GLY A 46 0.96 -9.28 -14.35
C GLY A 46 1.62 -10.32 -13.45
N THR A 47 2.72 -9.98 -12.77
CA THR A 47 3.38 -10.84 -11.79
C THR A 47 2.49 -11.10 -10.58
N GLU A 48 2.59 -12.31 -10.04
CA GLU A 48 1.88 -12.69 -8.82
C GLU A 48 2.46 -11.97 -7.60
N TRP A 49 1.58 -11.36 -6.82
CA TRP A 49 1.91 -10.72 -5.55
C TRP A 49 1.27 -11.53 -4.41
N PRO A 50 2.00 -12.50 -3.82
CA PRO A 50 1.46 -13.31 -2.73
C PRO A 50 1.23 -12.46 -1.48
N ILE A 51 0.15 -12.75 -0.76
CA ILE A 51 -0.18 -12.07 0.49
C ILE A 51 -0.21 -13.09 1.62
N ASP A 52 0.53 -12.79 2.69
CA ASP A 52 0.60 -13.67 3.85
C ASP A 52 -0.76 -13.80 4.56
N ARG A 53 -1.16 -15.05 4.83
CA ARG A 53 -2.45 -15.37 5.46
C ARG A 53 -2.55 -14.90 6.90
N GLU A 54 -1.47 -14.94 7.65
CA GLU A 54 -1.46 -14.48 9.04
C GLU A 54 -1.61 -12.96 9.07
N ALA A 55 -0.96 -12.24 8.15
CA ALA A 55 -1.17 -10.81 7.97
C ALA A 55 -2.64 -10.48 7.64
N LEU A 56 -3.28 -11.22 6.74
CA LEU A 56 -4.71 -11.05 6.44
C LEU A 56 -5.60 -11.28 7.67
N ALA A 57 -5.34 -12.35 8.43
CA ALA A 57 -6.10 -12.67 9.63
C ALA A 57 -5.95 -11.59 10.71
N ARG A 58 -4.74 -11.06 10.91
CA ARG A 58 -4.46 -9.95 11.83
C ARG A 58 -5.21 -8.67 11.43
N ILE A 59 -5.23 -8.34 10.14
CA ILE A 59 -6.00 -7.19 9.63
C ILE A 59 -7.49 -7.42 9.84
N ALA A 60 -8.00 -8.59 9.49
CA ALA A 60 -9.42 -8.94 9.62
C ALA A 60 -9.90 -8.89 11.08
N ALA A 61 -9.08 -9.33 12.03
CA ALA A 61 -9.41 -9.28 13.45
C ALA A 61 -9.57 -7.85 13.99
N ALA A 62 -8.98 -6.85 13.32
CA ALA A 62 -9.11 -5.43 13.68
C ALA A 62 -10.22 -4.70 12.91
N CYS A 63 -10.85 -5.35 11.93
CA CYS A 63 -11.95 -4.78 11.17
C CYS A 63 -13.24 -4.74 12.00
N ARG A 64 -13.97 -3.64 11.85
CA ARG A 64 -15.36 -3.49 12.28
C ARG A 64 -16.30 -4.10 11.23
N PRO A 65 -17.59 -4.31 11.55
CA PRO A 65 -18.55 -4.85 10.58
C PRO A 65 -18.56 -4.04 9.28
N GLY A 66 -18.44 -4.73 8.14
CA GLY A 66 -18.42 -4.11 6.80
C GLY A 66 -17.05 -3.65 6.30
N GLU A 67 -16.06 -3.46 7.19
CA GLU A 67 -14.76 -2.93 6.78
C GLU A 67 -13.93 -3.94 5.98
N ALA A 68 -14.06 -5.23 6.25
CA ALA A 68 -13.33 -6.26 5.50
C ALA A 68 -13.83 -6.36 4.06
N GLU A 69 -15.11 -6.08 3.84
CA GLU A 69 -15.71 -6.00 2.53
C GLU A 69 -15.12 -4.81 1.76
N ASP A 70 -14.93 -3.65 2.38
CA ASP A 70 -14.48 -2.43 1.68
C ASP A 70 -12.96 -2.23 1.60
N LEU A 71 -12.21 -2.77 2.57
CA LEU A 71 -10.75 -2.62 2.61
C LEU A 71 -10.09 -3.35 1.44
N ARG A 72 -9.31 -2.60 0.64
CA ARG A 72 -8.56 -3.16 -0.49
C ARG A 72 -7.09 -3.34 -0.16
N LEU A 73 -6.54 -4.49 -0.56
CA LEU A 73 -5.15 -4.85 -0.32
C LEU A 73 -4.34 -5.01 -1.63
N PRO A 74 -3.01 -4.81 -1.59
CA PRO A 74 -2.26 -4.32 -0.43
C PRO A 74 -2.58 -2.87 -0.06
N ILE A 75 -2.38 -2.54 1.22
CA ILE A 75 -2.37 -1.16 1.69
C ILE A 75 -1.15 -0.49 1.06
N ALA A 76 -1.37 0.61 0.34
CA ALA A 76 -0.29 1.39 -0.26
C ALA A 76 0.34 2.29 0.81
N LEU A 77 1.61 2.08 1.10
CA LEU A 77 2.41 2.94 1.96
C LEU A 77 3.40 3.73 1.10
N HIS A 78 3.18 5.03 1.01
CA HIS A 78 3.90 5.92 0.13
C HIS A 78 5.17 6.44 0.80
N PHE A 79 6.30 6.24 0.14
CA PHE A 79 7.60 6.83 0.47
C PHE A 79 7.92 7.87 -0.59
N SER A 80 8.40 9.04 -0.16
CA SER A 80 8.80 10.13 -1.05
C SER A 80 10.16 10.62 -0.62
N SER A 81 11.03 10.93 -1.59
CA SER A 81 12.31 11.58 -1.30
C SER A 81 12.17 13.01 -0.78
N GLU A 82 11.00 13.65 -0.98
CA GLU A 82 10.72 15.00 -0.46
C GLU A 82 10.33 15.00 1.02
N LEU A 83 9.87 13.85 1.53
CA LEU A 83 9.51 13.65 2.93
C LEU A 83 10.64 12.88 3.60
N GLU A 84 11.70 13.59 3.97
CA GLU A 84 12.81 13.02 4.73
C GLU A 84 12.27 12.32 5.99
N ASP A 85 12.62 11.04 6.15
CA ASP A 85 12.26 10.18 7.27
C ASP A 85 10.76 9.93 7.53
N ALA A 86 9.89 10.16 6.55
CA ALA A 86 8.46 9.88 6.69
C ALA A 86 7.88 9.08 5.51
N CYS A 87 6.79 8.37 5.81
CA CYS A 87 5.94 7.70 4.84
C CYS A 87 4.47 7.95 5.19
N TYR A 88 3.56 7.70 4.24
CA TYR A 88 2.16 8.00 4.47
C TYR A 88 1.18 7.05 3.77
N ILE A 89 -0.03 6.96 4.33
CA ILE A 89 -1.18 6.26 3.76
C ILE A 89 -2.25 7.29 3.43
N THR A 90 -2.82 7.21 2.23
CA THR A 90 -3.86 8.12 1.72
C THR A 90 -5.28 7.56 1.86
N ASP A 91 -5.41 6.25 2.01
CA ASP A 91 -6.69 5.56 2.21
C ASP A 91 -7.10 5.63 3.69
N ALA A 92 -8.19 6.34 3.97
CA ALA A 92 -8.69 6.57 5.32
C ALA A 92 -9.09 5.27 6.04
N LEU A 93 -9.74 4.34 5.31
CA LEU A 93 -10.15 3.07 5.88
C LEU A 93 -8.92 2.22 6.22
N ALA A 94 -7.96 2.14 5.30
CA ALA A 94 -6.72 1.40 5.53
C ALA A 94 -5.91 1.98 6.70
N ALA A 95 -5.83 3.31 6.81
CA ALA A 95 -5.17 3.97 7.92
C ALA A 95 -5.83 3.64 9.27
N GLU A 96 -7.15 3.76 9.35
CA GLU A 96 -7.90 3.48 10.57
C GLU A 96 -7.82 2.01 10.99
N VAL A 97 -7.90 1.08 10.04
CA VAL A 97 -7.69 -0.35 10.32
C VAL A 97 -6.26 -0.59 10.82
N LEU A 98 -5.25 -0.05 10.15
CA LEU A 98 -3.85 -0.24 10.54
C LEU A 98 -3.57 0.28 11.96
N ARG A 99 -4.12 1.44 12.33
CA ARG A 99 -4.02 1.98 13.70
C ARG A 99 -4.59 1.03 14.75
N ARG A 100 -5.68 0.31 14.42
CA ARG A 100 -6.26 -0.70 15.30
C ARG A 100 -5.39 -1.96 15.37
N VAL A 101 -4.94 -2.48 14.23
CA VAL A 101 -4.08 -3.67 14.18
C VAL A 101 -2.82 -3.49 15.02
N GLU A 102 -2.21 -2.31 14.94
CA GLU A 102 -0.96 -2.00 15.64
C GLU A 102 -1.17 -1.37 17.02
N SER A 103 -2.42 -1.20 17.45
CA SER A 103 -2.77 -0.63 18.76
C SER A 103 -2.13 0.75 19.03
N PHE A 104 -2.03 1.60 18.01
CA PHE A 104 -1.37 2.91 18.11
C PHE A 104 -2.09 3.92 19.02
N GLY A 105 -3.29 3.61 19.52
CA GLY A 105 -4.06 4.52 20.36
C GLY A 105 -4.29 5.86 19.65
N PRO A 106 -4.02 7.02 20.28
CA PRO A 106 -4.21 8.33 19.64
C PRO A 106 -3.09 8.70 18.64
N ALA A 107 -2.02 7.91 18.53
CA ALA A 107 -0.92 8.21 17.62
C ALA A 107 -1.31 8.04 16.15
N PHE A 108 -0.55 8.72 15.29
CA PHE A 108 -0.67 8.70 13.84
C PHE A 108 -2.11 8.91 13.34
N PRO A 109 -2.77 10.03 13.71
CA PRO A 109 -4.15 10.26 13.29
C PRO A 109 -4.22 10.46 11.76
N PHE A 110 -5.30 9.99 11.14
CA PHE A 110 -5.59 10.36 9.76
C PHE A 110 -6.12 11.79 9.70
N ARG A 111 -5.36 12.71 9.09
CA ARG A 111 -5.68 14.14 8.98
C ARG A 111 -5.19 14.68 7.65
N GLU A 112 -5.90 15.67 7.10
CA GLU A 112 -5.53 16.30 5.83
C GLU A 112 -5.36 15.28 4.68
N GLY A 113 -6.19 14.23 4.69
CA GLY A 113 -6.17 13.19 3.65
C GLY A 113 -5.02 12.17 3.77
N ARG A 114 -4.26 12.18 4.88
CA ARG A 114 -3.15 11.25 5.09
C ARG A 114 -2.98 10.81 6.54
N MET A 115 -2.44 9.62 6.73
CA MET A 115 -1.79 9.20 7.97
C MET A 115 -0.29 9.16 7.74
N VAL A 116 0.46 9.97 8.49
CA VAL A 116 1.92 10.05 8.37
C VAL A 116 2.57 9.20 9.47
N LEU A 117 3.59 8.43 9.08
CA LEU A 117 4.36 7.53 9.93
C LEU A 117 5.86 7.81 9.75
N PRO A 118 6.70 7.59 10.77
CA PRO A 118 8.14 7.54 10.59
C PRO A 118 8.51 6.47 9.55
N ALA A 119 9.47 6.77 8.67
CA ALA A 119 9.89 5.85 7.61
C ALA A 119 10.39 4.50 8.16
N SER A 120 11.09 4.51 9.31
CA SER A 120 11.56 3.30 9.98
C SER A 120 10.40 2.39 10.42
N LEU A 121 9.32 2.97 10.94
CA LEU A 121 8.09 2.24 11.25
C LEU A 121 7.43 1.72 9.97
N GLY A 122 7.43 2.52 8.91
CA GLY A 122 6.92 2.09 7.60
C GLY A 122 7.62 0.85 7.05
N VAL A 123 8.95 0.83 7.12
CA VAL A 123 9.77 -0.32 6.69
C VAL A 123 9.48 -1.56 7.54
N ASP A 124 9.36 -1.40 8.86
CA ASP A 124 8.97 -2.48 9.77
C ASP A 124 7.58 -3.05 9.41
N LEU A 125 6.60 -2.18 9.16
CA LEU A 125 5.25 -2.59 8.77
C LEU A 125 5.24 -3.39 7.46
N VAL A 126 5.96 -2.94 6.43
CA VAL A 126 6.08 -3.67 5.15
C VAL A 126 6.69 -5.07 5.38
N SER A 127 7.68 -5.18 6.26
CA SER A 127 8.32 -6.46 6.60
C SER A 127 7.40 -7.41 7.38
N ARG A 128 6.64 -6.90 8.36
CA ARG A 128 5.74 -7.71 9.20
C ARG A 128 4.44 -8.10 8.50
N PHE A 129 3.90 -7.24 7.62
CA PHE A 129 2.66 -7.49 6.88
C PHE A 129 2.93 -7.97 5.46
N LYS A 130 3.84 -8.94 5.33
CA LYS A 130 4.34 -9.54 4.08
C LYS A 130 3.28 -9.61 2.98
N GLY A 131 3.37 -8.70 2.02
CA GLY A 131 2.46 -8.62 0.87
C GLY A 131 1.09 -7.97 1.13
N ALA A 132 0.65 -7.82 2.38
CA ALA A 132 -0.59 -7.10 2.72
C ALA A 132 -0.37 -5.58 2.80
N ILE A 133 0.87 -5.12 3.01
CA ILE A 133 1.29 -3.74 2.84
C ILE A 133 2.33 -3.71 1.72
N GLN A 134 2.19 -2.77 0.79
CA GLN A 134 3.14 -2.56 -0.30
C GLN A 134 3.75 -1.17 -0.18
N GLN A 135 5.07 -1.13 -0.21
CA GLN A 135 5.83 0.10 -0.37
C GLN A 135 5.65 0.65 -1.79
N VAL A 136 5.26 1.92 -1.88
CA VAL A 136 5.08 2.66 -3.12
C VAL A 136 6.03 3.84 -3.11
N PHE A 137 6.87 3.97 -4.13
CA PHE A 137 7.71 5.15 -4.33
C PHE A 137 7.00 6.12 -5.27
N LEU A 138 6.93 7.39 -4.86
CA LEU A 138 6.40 8.49 -5.65
C LEU A 138 7.49 9.49 -5.97
#